data_AF-A0A932EL36-F1
#
_entry.id   AF-A0A932EL36-F1
#
_cell.length_a   1.000
_cell.length_b   1.000
_cell.length_c   1.000
_cell.angle_alpha   90.00
_cell.angle_beta   90.00
_cell.angle_gamma   90.00
#
_symmetry.space_group_name_H-M   'P 1'
#
loop_
_entity.id
_entity.type
_entity.pdbx_description
1 polymer ?
#
loop_
_entity_poly.entity_id
_entity_poly.type
_entity_poly.pdbx_seq_one_letter_code
_entity_poly.pdbx_strand_id
1 'polypeptide(L)' 'MNKDDLITKIRELLNTSTISLHHKMMVKILMPVMEIGVLEQIFSTLQNEKEKLANLRERKKSLQKKYQALLAKFHKNKA' A
#
# COMPACT_ATOMS: atom_id res chain seq x y z
N MET A 1 16.90 14.41 -3.24
CA MET A 1 15.98 14.60 -2.10
C MET A 1 16.84 14.64 -0.84
N ASN A 2 16.62 15.53 0.11
CA ASN A 2 17.43 15.54 1.32
C ASN A 2 16.99 14.40 2.27
N LYS A 3 17.79 14.11 3.31
CA LYS A 3 17.51 13.02 4.26
C LYS A 3 16.20 13.23 5.04
N ASP A 4 15.90 14.47 5.42
CA ASP A 4 14.71 14.80 6.22
C ASP A 4 13.41 14.68 5.42
N ASP A 5 13.46 15.03 4.13
CA ASP A 5 12.37 14.84 3.16
C ASP A 5 12.08 13.35 2.97
N LEU A 6 13.13 12.52 2.84
CA LEU A 6 13.02 11.06 2.77
C LEU A 6 12.34 10.49 4.01
N ILE A 7 12.82 10.87 5.19
CA ILE A 7 12.24 10.42 6.47
C ILE A 7 10.76 10.82 6.56
N THR A 8 10.41 12.04 6.16
CA THR A 8 9.03 12.53 6.20
C THR A 8 8.12 11.71 5.28
N LYS A 9 8.55 11.48 4.03
CA LYS A 9 7.78 10.68 3.07
C LYS A 9 7.64 9.22 3.50
N ILE A 10 8.70 8.62 4.06
CA ILE A 10 8.63 7.25 4.61
C ILE A 10 7.64 7.19 5.77
N ARG A 11 7.60 8.20 6.66
CA ARG A 11 6.62 8.27 7.76
C ARG A 11 5.18 8.30 7.24
N GLU A 12 4.91 9.09 6.21
CA GLU A 12 3.58 9.17 5.58
C GLU A 12 3.17 7.83 4.97
N LEU A 13 4.05 7.20 4.19
CA LEU A 13 3.80 5.90 3.59
C LEU A 13 3.55 4.82 4.66
N LEU A 14 4.38 4.78 5.70
CA LEU A 14 4.19 3.86 6.84
C LEU A 14 2.85 4.10 7.53
N ASN A 15 2.43 5.34 7.76
CA ASN A 15 1.16 5.62 8.40
C ASN A 15 -0.03 5.07 7.59
N THR A 16 0.02 5.15 6.26
CA THR A 16 -1.03 4.62 5.36
C THR A 16 -0.95 3.11 5.11
N SER A 17 0.16 2.46 5.48
CA SER A 17 0.34 1.01 5.34
C SER A 17 -0.45 0.20 6.38
N THR A 18 -0.69 -1.08 6.09
CA THR A 18 -1.31 -2.05 7.00
C THR A 18 -0.29 -2.74 7.93
N ILE A 19 0.96 -2.26 7.97
CA ILE A 19 2.02 -2.78 8.83
C ILE A 19 1.61 -2.65 10.31
N SER A 20 2.06 -3.57 11.17
CA SER A 20 1.76 -3.48 12.61
C SER A 20 2.37 -2.22 13.24
N LEU A 21 1.73 -1.71 14.29
CA LEU A 21 2.22 -0.53 15.02
C LEU A 21 3.65 -0.76 15.54
N HIS A 22 3.95 -1.97 16.02
CA HIS A 22 5.26 -2.35 16.51
C HIS A 22 6.35 -2.15 15.44
N HIS A 23 6.16 -2.71 14.24
CA HIS A 23 7.12 -2.56 13.16
C HIS A 23 7.23 -1.11 12.68
N LYS A 24 6.11 -0.36 12.60
CA LYS A 24 6.15 1.08 12.28
C LYS A 24 7.00 1.85 13.28
N MET A 25 6.91 1.51 14.56
CA MET A 25 7.66 2.17 15.63
C MET A 25 9.15 1.84 15.55
N MET A 26 9.51 0.57 15.30
CA MET A 26 10.90 0.17 15.08
C MET A 26 11.53 0.95 13.92
N VAL A 27 10.85 1.03 12.77
CA VAL A 27 11.36 1.80 11.62
C VAL A 27 11.49 3.29 11.96
N LYS A 28 10.52 3.88 12.68
CA LYS A 28 10.60 5.28 13.13
C LYS A 28 11.80 5.56 14.03
N ILE A 29 12.16 4.63 14.90
CA ILE A 29 13.33 4.75 15.79
C ILE A 29 14.64 4.64 15.01
N LEU A 30 14.70 3.74 14.02
CA LEU A 30 15.93 3.46 13.28
C LEU A 30 16.20 4.44 12.13
N MET A 31 15.16 5.01 11.51
CA MET A 31 15.31 5.93 10.36
C MET A 31 16.32 7.09 10.54
N PRO A 32 16.39 7.78 11.70
CA PRO A 32 17.33 8.89 11.87
C PRO A 32 18.80 8.46 11.74
N VAL A 33 19.12 7.24 12.16
CA VAL A 33 20.50 6.70 12.14
C VAL A 33 20.82 5.94 10.85
N MET A 34 19.84 5.70 9.99
CA MET A 34 20.05 5.05 8.69
C MET A 34 20.81 5.95 7.72
N GLU A 35 21.61 5.31 6.86
CA GLU A 35 22.23 5.95 5.71
C GLU A 35 21.18 6.37 4.68
N ILE A 36 21.47 7.42 3.91
CA ILE A 36 20.53 7.97 2.93
C ILE A 36 20.15 6.94 1.85
N GLY A 37 21.10 6.11 1.39
CA GLY A 37 20.84 5.08 0.38
C GLY A 37 19.86 4.00 0.89
N VAL A 38 19.92 3.66 2.18
CA VAL A 38 18.96 2.73 2.80
C VAL A 38 17.57 3.36 2.86
N LEU A 39 17.49 4.65 3.21
CA LEU A 39 16.21 5.38 3.21
C LEU A 39 15.60 5.45 1.80
N GLU A 40 16.41 5.66 0.76
CA GLU A 40 15.94 5.65 -0.63
C GLU A 40 15.38 4.28 -1.04
N GLN A 41 16.07 3.19 -0.67
CA GLN A 41 15.59 1.84 -0.92
C GLN A 41 14.27 1.54 -0.19
N ILE A 42 14.16 1.93 1.08
CA ILE A 42 12.93 1.78 1.86
C ILE A 42 11.81 2.58 1.21
N PHE A 43 12.07 3.83 0.82
CA PHE A 43 11.09 4.68 0.17
C PHE A 43 10.58 4.07 -1.14
N SER A 44 11.49 3.64 -2.02
CA SER A 44 11.15 2.99 -3.29
C SER A 44 10.32 1.71 -3.07
N THR A 45 10.71 0.89 -2.10
CA THR A 45 9.99 -0.35 -1.77
C THR A 45 8.57 -0.06 -1.29
N LEU A 46 8.41 0.86 -0.35
CA LEU A 46 7.09 1.25 0.17
C LEU A 46 6.20 1.86 -0.91
N GLN A 47 6.78 2.63 -1.84
CA GLN A 47 6.05 3.21 -2.96
C GLN A 47 5.55 2.13 -3.93
N ASN A 48 6.43 1.19 -4.30
CA ASN A 48 6.07 0.04 -5.14
C ASN A 48 4.98 -0.84 -4.50
N GLU A 49 5.05 -1.08 -3.19
CA GLU A 49 4.01 -1.82 -2.48
C GLU A 49 2.67 -1.07 -2.47
N LYS A 50 2.68 0.24 -2.26
CA LYS A 50 1.48 1.08 -2.31
C LYS A 50 0.80 0.99 -3.68
N GLU A 51 1.58 1.05 -4.76
CA GLU A 51 1.07 0.91 -6.14
C GLU A 51 0.51 -0.49 -6.41
N LYS A 52 1.22 -1.54 -5.98
CA LYS A 52 0.72 -2.92 -6.07
C LYS A 52 -0.61 -3.09 -5.34
N LEU A 53 -0.74 -2.53 -4.13
CA LEU A 53 -1.99 -2.57 -3.36
C LEU A 53 -3.12 -1.80 -4.04
N ALA A 54 -2.84 -0.64 -4.65
CA ALA A 54 -3.82 0.13 -5.42
C ALA A 54 -4.35 -0.71 -6.59
N ASN A 55 -3.45 -1.31 -7.38
CA ASN A 55 -3.79 -2.18 -8.51
C ASN A 55 -4.62 -3.39 -8.08
N LEU A 56 -4.28 -4.02 -6.94
CA LEU A 56 -5.06 -5.13 -6.39
C LEU A 56 -6.47 -4.70 -5.95
N ARG A 57 -6.62 -3.51 -5.34
CA ARG A 57 -7.94 -2.97 -4.97
C ARG A 57 -8.81 -2.71 -6.19
N GLU A 58 -8.24 -2.16 -7.26
CA GLU A 58 -8.96 -1.95 -8.52
C GLU A 58 -9.39 -3.27 -9.15
N ARG A 59 -8.50 -4.25 -9.22
CA ARG A 59 -8.82 -5.60 -9.72
C ARG A 59 -9.92 -6.26 -8.90
N LYS A 60 -9.87 -6.15 -7.57
CA LYS A 60 -10.93 -6.64 -6.67
C LYS A 60 -12.28 -5.98 -6.99
N LYS A 61 -12.31 -4.65 -7.14
CA LYS A 61 -13.53 -3.90 -7.48
C LYS A 61 -14.10 -4.32 -8.83
N SER A 62 -13.25 -4.52 -9.84
CA SER A 62 -13.64 -5.01 -11.16
C SER A 62 -14.23 -6.43 -11.10
N LEU A 63 -13.58 -7.34 -10.37
CA LEU A 63 -14.07 -8.71 -10.16
C LEU A 63 -15.41 -8.73 -9.42
N GLN A 64 -15.58 -7.93 -8.36
CA GLN A 64 -16.85 -7.81 -7.64
C GLN A 64 -17.99 -7.35 -8.56
N LYS A 65 -17.75 -6.36 -9.42
CA LYS A 65 -18.74 -5.92 -10.42
C LYS A 65 -19.11 -7.02 -11.41
N LYS A 66 -18.11 -7.74 -11.94
CA LYS A 66 -18.34 -8.88 -12.85
C LYS A 66 -19.16 -9.98 -12.18
N TYR A 67 -18.84 -10.31 -10.93
CA TYR A 67 -19.56 -11.30 -10.15
C TYR A 67 -21.02 -10.88 -9.88
N GLN A 68 -21.26 -9.62 -9.48
CA GLN A 68 -22.61 -9.08 -9.30
C GLN A 68 -23.42 -9.11 -10.59
N ALA A 69 -22.82 -8.74 -11.72
CA ALA A 69 -23.47 -8.80 -13.03
C ALA A 69 -23.82 -10.24 -13.43
N LEU A 70 -22.95 -11.20 -13.11
CA LEU A 70 -23.20 -12.62 -13.36
C LEU A 70 -24.36 -13.15 -12.51
N LEU A 71 -24.38 -12.86 -11.20
CA LEU A 71 -25.48 -13.24 -10.32
C LEU A 71 -26.82 -12.64 -10.79
N ALA A 72 -26.84 -11.37 -11.18
CA ALA A 72 -28.03 -10.72 -11.71
C ALA A 72 -28.58 -11.43 -12.96
N LYS A 73 -27.70 -11.88 -13.87
CA LYS A 73 -28.10 -12.66 -15.04
C LYS A 73 -28.67 -14.03 -14.67
N PHE A 74 -28.06 -14.73 -13.71
CA PHE A 74 -28.58 -16.02 -13.23
C PHE A 74 -29.95 -15.90 -12.56
N HIS A 75 -30.18 -14.83 -11.81
CA HIS A 75 -31.47 -14.59 -11.17
C HIS A 75 -32.55 -14.21 -12.20
N LYS A 76 -32.19 -13.44 -13.23
CA LYS A 76 -33.11 -13.07 -14.32
C LYS A 76 -33.51 -14.25 -15.22
N ASN A 77 -32.66 -15.26 -15.35
CA ASN A 77 -32.96 -16.47 -16.14
C ASN A 77 -33.69 -17.56 -15.35
N LYS A 78 -33.88 -17.39 -14.03
CA LYS A 78 -34.62 -18.32 -13.15
C LYS A 78 -36.05 -17.88 -12.85
N ALA A 79 -36.44 -16.68 -13.27
CA ALA A 79 -37.79 -16.12 -13.19
C ALA A 79 -38.42 -16.12 -14.59
#